data_AF-A0A941W9Z5-F1
#
_entry.id   AF-A0A941W9Z5-F1
#
_cell.length_a   1.000
_cell.length_b   1.000
_cell.length_c   1.000
_cell.angle_alpha   90.00
_cell.angle_beta   90.00
_cell.angle_gamma   90.00
#
_symmetry.space_group_name_H-M   'P 1'
#
loop_
_entity.id
_entity.type
_entity.pdbx_description
1 polymer ?
#
loop_
_entity_poly.entity_id
_entity_poly.type
_entity_poly.pdbx_seq_one_letter_code
_entity_poly.pdbx_strand_id
1 'polypeptide(L)'
;MLSDTDATNVLRALDALDELETAALKLVRAELACGPVIDGLVADPLTEGSRIDLLCLADTVAADLLSVVGRSRSLRTMVEAAPASSARDALAEHLAGSDST
;
A
#
# COMPACT_ATOMS: atom_id res chain seq x y z
N MET A 1 -18.45 31.25 2.18
CA MET A 1 -19.20 30.00 1.90
C MET A 1 -18.67 29.44 0.59
N LEU A 2 -18.51 28.12 0.49
CA LEU A 2 -18.18 27.47 -0.78
C LEU A 2 -19.33 27.69 -1.76
N SER A 3 -19.02 27.87 -3.05
CA SER A 3 -20.06 27.81 -4.08
C SER A 3 -20.56 26.37 -4.25
N ASP A 4 -21.75 26.18 -4.81
CA ASP A 4 -22.30 24.84 -5.07
C ASP A 4 -21.37 24.01 -5.99
N THR A 5 -20.70 24.66 -6.93
CA THR A 5 -19.69 24.03 -7.80
C THR A 5 -18.47 23.58 -7.01
N ASP A 6 -17.96 24.43 -6.11
CA ASP A 6 -16.80 24.07 -5.28
C ASP A 6 -17.15 22.92 -4.33
N ALA A 7 -18.34 22.96 -3.72
CA ALA A 7 -18.83 21.88 -2.86
C ALA A 7 -18.95 20.56 -3.64
N THR A 8 -19.47 20.59 -4.87
CA THR A 8 -19.57 19.40 -5.73
C THR A 8 -18.20 18.85 -6.10
N ASN A 9 -17.24 19.72 -6.41
CA ASN A 9 -15.88 19.29 -6.75
C ASN A 9 -15.14 18.68 -5.54
N VAL A 10 -15.35 19.23 -4.34
CA VAL A 10 -14.82 18.66 -3.10
C VAL A 10 -15.40 17.27 -2.87
N LEU A 11 -16.72 17.08 -3.00
CA LEU A 11 -17.34 15.75 -2.83
C LEU A 11 -16.78 14.73 -3.80
N ARG A 12 -16.63 15.07 -5.09
CA ARG A 12 -16.01 14.17 -6.08
C ARG A 12 -14.57 13.81 -5.75
N ALA A 13 -13.79 14.76 -5.22
CA ALA A 13 -12.42 14.49 -4.82
C ALA A 13 -12.36 13.54 -3.62
N LEU A 14 -13.28 13.69 -2.66
CA LEU A 14 -13.40 12.78 -1.52
C LEU A 14 -13.83 11.38 -1.97
N ASP A 15 -14.81 11.26 -2.86
CA ASP A 15 -15.24 9.97 -3.42
C ASP A 15 -14.07 9.26 -4.13
N ALA A 16 -13.27 9.99 -4.92
CA ALA A 16 -12.10 9.44 -5.59
C ALA A 16 -11.00 8.99 -4.59
N LEU A 17 -10.84 9.71 -3.47
CA LEU A 17 -9.92 9.31 -2.42
C LEU A 17 -10.38 8.03 -1.72
N ASP A 18 -11.68 7.86 -1.48
CA ASP A 18 -12.24 6.64 -0.89
C ASP A 18 -12.04 5.41 -1.81
N GLU A 19 -12.21 5.60 -3.12
CA GLU A 19 -11.93 4.55 -4.12
C GLU A 19 -10.44 4.18 -4.13
N LEU A 20 -9.56 5.19 -4.06
CA LEU A 20 -8.12 4.98 -4.06
C LEU A 20 -7.64 4.30 -2.76
N GLU A 21 -8.18 4.68 -1.59
CA GLU A 21 -7.95 3.99 -0.31
C GLU A 21 -8.32 2.51 -0.43
N THR A 22 -9.50 2.22 -1.00
CA THR A 22 -9.98 0.85 -1.20
C THR A 22 -9.06 0.05 -2.11
N ALA A 23 -8.57 0.65 -3.20
CA ALA A 23 -7.63 0.02 -4.12
C ALA A 23 -6.27 -0.27 -3.46
N ALA A 24 -5.74 0.69 -2.70
CA ALA A 24 -4.49 0.53 -1.95
C ALA A 24 -4.56 -0.61 -0.92
N LEU A 25 -5.67 -0.68 -0.15
CA LEU A 25 -5.89 -1.79 0.78
C LEU A 25 -5.94 -3.15 0.07
N LYS A 26 -6.58 -3.23 -1.10
CA LYS A 26 -6.61 -4.46 -1.90
C LYS A 26 -5.23 -4.88 -2.38
N LEU A 27 -4.43 -3.91 -2.85
CA LEU A 27 -3.07 -4.17 -3.33
C LEU A 27 -2.18 -4.72 -2.22
N VAL A 28 -2.11 -4.03 -1.08
CA VAL A 28 -1.30 -4.47 0.08
C VAL A 28 -1.74 -5.86 0.56
N ARG A 29 -3.05 -6.13 0.64
CA ARG A 29 -3.53 -7.46 1.02
C ARG A 29 -3.12 -8.54 0.03
N ALA A 30 -3.19 -8.25 -1.27
CA ALA A 30 -2.81 -9.20 -2.30
C ALA A 30 -1.31 -9.52 -2.24
N GLU A 31 -0.48 -8.50 -2.05
CA GLU A 31 0.96 -8.67 -1.88
C GLU A 31 1.29 -9.50 -0.63
N LEU A 32 0.75 -9.13 0.54
CA LEU A 32 0.98 -9.86 1.78
C LEU A 32 0.53 -11.32 1.70
N ALA A 33 -0.59 -11.60 1.02
CA ALA A 33 -1.07 -12.96 0.79
C ALA A 33 -0.16 -13.76 -0.16
N CYS A 34 0.44 -13.09 -1.15
CA CYS A 34 1.34 -13.69 -2.13
C CYS A 34 2.81 -13.72 -1.67
N GLY A 35 3.15 -13.13 -0.52
CA GLY A 35 4.53 -12.94 -0.05
C GLY A 35 5.46 -14.14 -0.24
N PRO A 36 5.12 -15.35 0.24
CA PRO A 36 5.96 -16.54 0.06
C PRO A 36 6.12 -16.99 -1.41
N VAL A 37 5.11 -16.75 -2.25
CA VAL A 37 5.16 -17.04 -3.69
C VAL A 37 6.06 -16.02 -4.38
N ILE A 38 5.95 -14.74 -4.01
CA ILE A 38 6.84 -13.67 -4.48
C ILE A 38 8.28 -14.03 -4.12
N ASP A 39 8.56 -14.46 -2.89
CA ASP A 39 9.90 -14.89 -2.46
C ASP A 39 10.43 -16.07 -3.30
N GLY A 40 9.57 -17.00 -3.69
CA GLY A 40 9.93 -18.09 -4.61
C GLY A 40 10.28 -17.61 -6.03
N LEU A 41 9.59 -16.59 -6.53
CA LEU A 41 9.87 -15.96 -7.82
C LEU A 41 11.16 -15.12 -7.80
N VAL A 42 11.58 -14.62 -6.64
CA VAL A 42 12.87 -13.91 -6.46
C VAL A 42 14.07 -14.81 -6.74
N ALA A 43 13.93 -16.11 -6.48
CA ALA A 43 15.00 -17.07 -6.75
C ALA A 43 15.23 -17.31 -8.25
N ASP A 44 14.34 -16.83 -9.14
CA ASP A 44 14.45 -16.93 -10.59
C ASP A 44 14.83 -15.55 -11.22
N PRO A 45 16.03 -15.43 -11.81
CA PRO A 45 16.49 -14.20 -12.48
C PRO A 45 15.59 -13.71 -13.61
N LEU A 46 14.76 -14.57 -14.21
CA LEU A 46 13.84 -14.18 -15.28
C LEU A 46 12.57 -13.49 -14.77
N THR A 47 12.25 -13.62 -13.48
CA THR A 47 11.06 -13.02 -12.85
C THR A 47 11.38 -11.92 -11.84
N GLU A 48 12.65 -11.59 -11.64
CA GLU A 48 13.12 -10.57 -10.69
C GLU A 48 12.56 -9.16 -11.00
N GLY A 49 12.46 -8.79 -12.28
CA GLY A 49 11.98 -7.46 -12.70
C GLY A 49 10.51 -7.19 -12.35
N SER A 50 9.60 -8.15 -12.63
CA SER A 50 8.16 -8.00 -12.31
C SER A 50 7.88 -7.94 -10.80
N ARG A 51 8.82 -8.42 -9.99
CA ARG A 51 8.77 -8.33 -8.52
C ARG A 51 9.10 -6.94 -8.02
N ILE A 52 10.10 -6.27 -8.60
CA ILE A 52 10.47 -4.89 -8.22
C ILE A 52 9.29 -3.93 -8.45
N ASP A 53 8.58 -4.08 -9.57
CA ASP A 53 7.43 -3.23 -9.89
C ASP A 53 6.28 -3.42 -8.87
N LEU A 54 6.00 -4.68 -8.50
CA LEU A 54 4.92 -4.98 -7.55
C LEU A 54 5.23 -4.49 -6.13
N LEU A 55 6.43 -4.77 -5.62
CA LEU A 55 6.88 -4.32 -4.29
C LEU A 55 6.91 -2.78 -4.24
N CYS A 56 7.47 -2.13 -5.26
CA CYS A 56 7.54 -0.66 -5.34
C CYS A 56 6.15 -0.01 -5.30
N LEU A 57 5.18 -0.55 -6.05
CA LEU A 57 3.82 -0.02 -6.07
C LEU A 57 3.12 -0.16 -4.72
N ALA A 58 3.31 -1.27 -4.02
CA ALA A 58 2.65 -1.48 -2.74
C ALA A 58 3.35 -0.73 -1.59
N ASP A 59 4.68 -0.81 -1.52
CA ASP A 59 5.49 -0.13 -0.50
C ASP A 59 5.43 1.39 -0.64
N THR A 60 5.49 1.92 -1.86
CA THR A 60 5.56 3.37 -2.06
C THR A 60 4.17 3.97 -2.27
N VAL A 61 3.40 3.47 -3.23
CA VAL A 61 2.14 4.15 -3.61
C VAL A 61 1.01 3.81 -2.65
N ALA A 62 0.84 2.54 -2.30
CA ALA A 62 -0.26 2.12 -1.45
C ALA A 62 0.00 2.44 0.03
N ALA A 63 1.20 2.16 0.55
CA ALA A 63 1.50 2.44 1.96
C ALA A 63 1.48 3.95 2.28
N ASP A 64 2.09 4.78 1.44
CA ASP A 64 2.11 6.23 1.67
C ASP A 64 0.72 6.84 1.57
N LEU A 65 -0.07 6.43 0.57
CA LEU A 65 -1.47 6.86 0.47
C LEU A 65 -2.24 6.50 1.74
N LEU A 66 -2.15 5.24 2.19
CA LEU A 66 -2.82 4.78 3.40
C LEU A 66 -2.34 5.55 4.63
N SER A 67 -1.08 5.97 4.68
CA SER A 67 -0.59 6.83 5.74
C SER A 67 -1.25 8.21 5.69
N VAL A 68 -1.27 8.85 4.52
CA VAL A 68 -1.87 10.18 4.31
C VAL A 68 -3.36 10.21 4.65
N VAL A 69 -4.12 9.16 4.32
CA VAL A 69 -5.55 9.07 4.67
C VAL A 69 -5.82 8.56 6.09
N GLY A 70 -4.79 8.45 6.94
CA GLY A 70 -4.94 8.12 8.37
C GLY A 70 -5.16 6.63 8.67
N ARG A 71 -4.74 5.74 7.77
CA ARG A 71 -4.85 4.27 7.90
C ARG A 71 -3.56 3.57 8.33
N SER A 72 -2.52 4.29 8.73
CA SER A 72 -1.21 3.73 9.12
C SER A 72 -1.32 2.64 10.19
N ARG A 73 -2.23 2.80 11.19
CA ARG A 73 -2.47 1.75 12.20
C ARG A 73 -3.04 0.47 11.59
N SER A 74 -4.04 0.59 10.72
CA SER A 74 -4.64 -0.58 10.06
C SER A 74 -3.62 -1.29 9.20
N LEU A 75 -2.80 -0.53 8.48
CA LEU A 75 -1.71 -1.06 7.66
C LEU A 75 -0.69 -1.83 8.51
N ARG A 76 -0.24 -1.26 9.63
CA ARG A 76 0.65 -1.93 10.58
C ARG A 76 0.08 -3.26 11.10
N THR A 77 -1.19 -3.29 11.48
CA THR A 77 -1.86 -4.53 11.91
C THR A 77 -1.92 -5.58 10.80
N MET A 78 -2.10 -5.19 9.53
CA MET A 78 -2.06 -6.13 8.42
C MET A 78 -0.66 -6.73 8.24
N VAL A 79 0.38 -5.91 8.30
CA VAL A 79 1.78 -6.34 8.18
C VAL A 79 2.16 -7.28 9.33
N GLU A 80 1.80 -6.94 10.56
CA GLU A 80 2.05 -7.77 11.76
C GLU A 80 1.36 -9.14 11.68
N ALA A 81 0.16 -9.21 11.09
CA ALA A 81 -0.61 -10.44 10.95
C ALA A 81 -0.19 -11.30 9.74
N ALA A 82 0.60 -10.77 8.82
CA ALA A 82 0.99 -11.46 7.60
C ALA A 82 2.07 -12.52 7.84
N PRO A 83 2.09 -13.61 7.04
CA PRO A 83 3.19 -14.58 7.06
C PRO A 83 4.54 -13.93 6.76
N ALA A 84 5.62 -14.50 7.33
CA ALA A 84 6.97 -14.03 7.06
C ALA A 84 7.28 -14.12 5.56
N SER A 85 7.73 -13.00 4.99
CA SER A 85 8.11 -12.86 3.58
C SER A 85 8.92 -11.58 3.37
N SER A 86 9.65 -11.49 2.26
CA SER A 86 10.42 -10.26 1.94
C SER A 86 9.51 -9.05 1.75
N ALA A 87 8.30 -9.24 1.21
CA ALA A 87 7.31 -8.17 1.04
C ALA A 87 6.82 -7.62 2.39
N ARG A 88 6.52 -8.51 3.36
CA ARG A 88 6.15 -8.09 4.71
C ARG A 88 7.26 -7.30 5.38
N ASP A 89 8.50 -7.77 5.25
CA ASP A 89 9.64 -7.14 5.90
C ASP A 89 9.97 -5.77 5.26
N ALA A 90 9.84 -5.63 3.95
CA ALA A 90 9.96 -4.36 3.23
C ALA A 90 8.89 -3.35 3.66
N LEU A 91 7.61 -3.76 3.71
CA LEU A 91 6.52 -2.92 4.22
C LEU A 91 6.76 -2.51 5.68
N ALA A 92 7.27 -3.41 6.52
CA ALA A 92 7.57 -3.11 7.92
C ALA A 92 8.70 -2.07 8.06
N GLU A 93 9.75 -2.19 7.25
CA GLU A 93 10.87 -1.25 7.21
C GLU A 93 10.41 0.13 6.71
N HIS A 94 9.63 0.17 5.63
CA HIS A 94 9.07 1.41 5.09
C HIS A 94 8.26 2.17 6.14
N LEU A 95 7.35 1.49 6.84
CA LEU A 95 6.53 2.09 7.89
C LEU A 95 7.34 2.59 9.10
N ALA A 96 8.45 1.91 9.44
CA ALA A 96 9.34 2.35 10.50
C ALA A 96 10.11 3.63 10.10
N GLY A 97 10.46 3.77 8.82
CA GLY A 97 11.06 4.97 8.26
C GLY A 97 10.09 6.16 8.22
N SER A 98 8.82 5.92 7.86
CA SER A 98 7.80 6.98 7.78
C SER A 98 7.45 7.65 9.12
N ASP A 99 7.63 6.95 10.25
CA ASP A 99 7.38 7.49 11.60
C ASP A 99 8.49 8.46 12.08
N SER A 100 9.58 8.65 11.31
CA SER A 100 10.75 9.48 11.68
C SER A 100 10.74 10.90 11.10
N THR A 101 9.68 11.30 10.39
CA THR A 101 9.51 12.64 9.77
C THR A 101 8.21 13.30 10.20
#